data_AF-A0A8R7NZX6-F1
#
_entry.id   AF-A0A8R7NZX6-F1
#
_cell.length_a   1.000
_cell.length_b   1.000
_cell.length_c   1.000
_cell.angle_alpha   90.00
_cell.angle_beta   90.00
_cell.angle_gamma   90.00
#
_symmetry.space_group_name_H-M   'P 1'
#
loop_
_entity.id
_entity.type
_entity.pdbx_description
1 polymer ?
#
loop_
_entity_poly.entity_id
_entity_poly.type
_entity_poly.pdbx_seq_one_letter_code
_entity_poly.pdbx_strand_id
1 'polypeptide(L)'
;MEAAPALCNLLQSADNSILESALSCLGMLAADAHGKAEHMDRLCESKVIDTAMGLLDKDGWKTLGDDTLPGILGLLKHIASASEKAVNSLFDLGVCDLLKQMITYYSRSHSGSDKLEMLVEFIYQLMRPLGASGQENATTEQNAHIDQLASIVTLITQVAKCGALSSVCYRCIVVIGNIVELSTPTFLVELQKTANLSSFLTCLLARKNRHIVFQTLEVSKTLL
;
A
#
# COMPACT_ATOMS: atom_id res chain seq x y z
N MET A 1 -12.32 17.13 14.97
CA MET A 1 -11.05 16.56 15.46
C MET A 1 -11.17 15.95 16.85
N GLU A 2 -11.83 16.58 17.82
CA GLU A 2 -11.96 16.05 19.20
C GLU A 2 -12.64 14.67 19.31
N ALA A 3 -13.47 14.30 18.32
CA ALA A 3 -14.13 13.00 18.28
C ALA A 3 -13.24 11.82 17.85
N ALA A 4 -12.05 12.08 17.28
CA ALA A 4 -11.20 11.03 16.70
C ALA A 4 -10.82 9.93 17.70
N PRO A 5 -10.36 10.23 18.93
CA PRO A 5 -10.04 9.18 19.92
C PRO A 5 -11.26 8.35 20.32
N ALA A 6 -12.43 8.97 20.44
CA ALA A 6 -13.66 8.25 20.78
C ALA A 6 -14.08 7.29 19.65
N LEU A 7 -13.96 7.72 18.40
CA LEU A 7 -14.21 6.86 17.24
C LEU A 7 -13.20 5.71 17.13
N CYS A 8 -11.93 5.94 17.46
CA CYS A 8 -10.93 4.87 17.53
C CYS A 8 -11.30 3.80 18.57
N ASN A 9 -11.82 4.20 19.73
CA ASN A 9 -12.30 3.23 20.74
C ASN A 9 -13.47 2.39 20.20
N LEU A 10 -14.34 2.96 19.36
CA LEU A 10 -15.45 2.24 18.74
C LEU A 10 -15.02 1.22 17.69
N LEU A 11 -13.82 1.35 17.11
CA LEU A 11 -13.26 0.33 16.20
C LEU A 11 -12.99 -1.00 16.90
N GLN A 12 -12.87 -1.01 18.23
CA GLN A 12 -12.69 -2.22 19.03
C GLN A 12 -14.03 -2.86 19.44
N SER A 13 -15.16 -2.32 18.97
CA SER A 13 -16.48 -2.88 19.23
C SER A 13 -16.61 -4.27 18.61
N ALA A 14 -17.24 -5.20 19.35
CA ALA A 14 -17.63 -6.50 18.83
C ALA A 14 -18.83 -6.43 17.87
N ASP A 15 -19.54 -5.29 17.85
CA ASP A 15 -20.67 -5.05 16.96
C ASP A 15 -20.18 -4.48 15.62
N ASN A 16 -20.33 -5.27 14.56
CA ASN A 16 -19.95 -4.89 13.20
C ASN A 16 -20.64 -3.62 12.71
N SER A 17 -21.88 -3.35 13.12
CA SER A 17 -22.61 -2.15 12.69
C SER A 17 -22.01 -0.88 13.30
N ILE A 18 -21.57 -0.97 14.57
CA ILE A 18 -20.87 0.11 15.27
C ILE A 18 -19.49 0.32 14.66
N LEU A 19 -18.78 -0.78 14.38
CA LEU A 19 -17.45 -0.74 13.78
C LEU A 19 -17.50 -0.09 12.39
N GLU A 20 -18.44 -0.49 11.52
CA GLU A 20 -18.63 0.09 10.18
C GLU A 20 -19.01 1.57 10.25
N SER A 21 -19.90 1.94 11.19
CA SER A 21 -20.27 3.33 11.42
C SER A 21 -19.08 4.17 11.88
N ALA A 22 -18.22 3.61 12.74
CA ALA A 22 -16.99 4.27 13.20
C ALA A 22 -15.99 4.43 12.07
N LEU A 23 -15.80 3.40 11.22
CA LEU A 23 -14.96 3.48 10.02
C LEU A 23 -15.44 4.55 9.05
N SER A 24 -16.75 4.62 8.79
CA SER A 24 -17.34 5.65 7.93
C SER A 24 -17.10 7.05 8.48
N CYS A 25 -17.35 7.26 9.78
CA CYS A 25 -17.07 8.53 10.45
C CYS A 25 -15.59 8.94 10.38
N LEU A 26 -14.67 8.01 10.63
CA LEU A 26 -13.24 8.25 10.54
C LEU A 26 -12.81 8.56 9.09
N GLY A 27 -13.39 7.89 8.10
CA GLY A 27 -13.17 8.17 6.69
C GLY A 27 -13.58 9.60 6.31
N MET A 28 -14.75 10.05 6.78
CA MET A 28 -15.19 11.44 6.60
C MET A 28 -14.25 12.45 7.28
N LEU A 29 -13.82 12.17 8.51
CA LEU A 29 -12.85 13.03 9.21
C LEU A 29 -11.51 13.11 8.46
N ALA A 30 -11.04 11.99 7.92
CA ALA A 30 -9.81 11.94 7.14
C ALA A 30 -9.96 12.67 5.79
N ALA A 31 -11.15 12.64 5.18
CA ALA A 31 -11.47 13.43 4.00
C ALA A 31 -11.48 14.94 4.30
N ASP A 32 -12.11 15.36 5.40
CA ASP A 32 -12.15 16.77 5.82
C ASP A 32 -10.79 17.32 6.26
N ALA A 33 -9.92 16.44 6.77
CA ALA A 33 -8.54 16.77 7.15
C ALA A 33 -7.60 16.87 5.93
N HIS A 34 -8.03 16.40 4.75
CA HIS A 34 -7.21 16.45 3.55
C HIS A 34 -6.90 17.90 3.15
N GLY A 35 -5.61 18.22 2.95
CA GLY A 35 -5.15 19.58 2.68
C GLY A 35 -4.97 20.47 3.93
N LYS A 36 -5.23 19.96 5.14
CA LYS A 36 -4.99 20.65 6.42
C LYS A 36 -4.06 19.81 7.29
N ALA A 37 -2.75 20.01 7.12
CA ALA A 37 -1.70 19.20 7.77
C ALA A 37 -1.93 19.01 9.28
N GLU A 38 -2.27 20.07 10.02
CA GLU A 38 -2.52 20.03 11.47
C GLU A 38 -3.70 19.11 11.87
N HIS A 39 -4.70 18.95 11.02
CA HIS A 39 -5.79 18.02 11.29
C HIS A 39 -5.39 16.58 10.95
N MET A 40 -4.62 16.37 9.88
CA MET A 40 -4.15 15.03 9.54
C MET A 40 -3.17 14.51 10.61
N ASP A 41 -2.26 15.36 11.10
CA ASP A 41 -1.31 14.98 12.15
C ASP A 41 -2.01 14.59 13.45
N ARG A 42 -3.03 15.36 13.87
CA ARG A 42 -3.85 15.02 15.03
C ARG A 42 -4.65 13.73 14.85
N LEU A 43 -5.08 13.42 13.63
CA LEU A 43 -5.73 12.14 13.35
C LEU A 43 -4.74 10.98 13.46
N CYS A 44 -3.50 11.17 12.97
CA CYS A 44 -2.44 10.18 13.13
C CYS A 44 -2.09 9.95 14.60
N GLU A 45 -2.09 11.02 15.41
CA GLU A 45 -1.83 10.96 16.85
C GLU A 45 -2.96 10.30 17.66
N SER A 46 -4.15 10.12 17.09
CA SER A 46 -5.30 9.52 17.78
C SER A 46 -5.27 7.99 17.85
N LYS A 47 -4.13 7.34 17.54
CA LYS A 47 -3.96 5.87 17.47
C LYS A 47 -4.87 5.17 16.46
N VAL A 48 -5.38 5.90 15.47
CA VAL A 48 -6.25 5.34 14.43
C VAL A 48 -5.50 4.27 13.62
N ILE A 49 -4.22 4.50 13.34
CA ILE A 49 -3.37 3.60 12.57
C ILE A 49 -3.12 2.33 13.39
N ASP A 50 -2.70 2.45 14.65
CA ASP A 50 -2.47 1.32 15.57
C ASP A 50 -3.72 0.45 15.71
N THR A 51 -4.89 1.09 15.88
CA THR A 51 -6.15 0.38 16.10
C THR A 51 -6.58 -0.35 14.83
N ALA A 52 -6.51 0.32 13.67
CA ALA A 52 -6.85 -0.29 12.38
C ALA A 52 -5.88 -1.44 12.02
N MET A 53 -4.57 -1.26 12.25
CA MET A 53 -3.57 -2.32 12.06
C MET A 53 -3.80 -3.49 13.02
N GLY A 54 -4.18 -3.22 14.27
CA GLY A 54 -4.51 -4.26 15.26
C GLY A 54 -5.72 -5.11 14.89
N LEU A 55 -6.70 -4.57 14.17
CA LEU A 55 -7.82 -5.34 13.61
C LEU A 55 -7.40 -6.28 12.48
N LEU A 56 -6.33 -5.95 11.77
CA LEU A 56 -5.78 -6.77 10.69
C LEU A 56 -4.73 -7.77 11.22
N ASP A 57 -4.11 -7.52 12.36
CA ASP A 57 -3.07 -8.41 12.89
C ASP A 57 -3.60 -9.84 13.20
N LYS A 58 -2.70 -10.83 13.27
CA LYS A 58 -2.97 -12.23 13.63
C LYS A 58 -4.14 -12.85 12.87
N ASP A 59 -4.16 -12.67 11.55
CA ASP A 59 -5.21 -13.15 10.66
C ASP A 59 -6.61 -12.56 10.92
N GLY A 60 -6.72 -11.48 11.70
CA GLY A 60 -8.00 -10.81 11.97
C GLY A 60 -8.75 -10.46 10.68
N TRP A 61 -8.02 -10.02 9.65
CA TRP A 61 -8.56 -9.73 8.31
C TRP A 61 -9.24 -10.91 7.61
N LYS A 62 -8.99 -12.16 8.00
CA LYS A 62 -9.69 -13.35 7.44
C LYS A 62 -11.12 -13.49 7.98
N THR A 63 -11.40 -12.89 9.14
CA THR A 63 -12.68 -13.01 9.85
C THR A 63 -13.58 -11.79 9.67
N LEU A 64 -13.04 -10.70 9.11
CA LEU A 64 -13.79 -9.48 8.85
C LEU A 64 -14.88 -9.69 7.80
N GLY A 65 -15.97 -8.96 7.95
CA GLY A 65 -17.03 -8.88 6.95
C GLY A 65 -16.52 -8.33 5.61
N ASP A 66 -17.25 -8.63 4.53
CA ASP A 66 -16.84 -8.24 3.18
C ASP A 66 -16.77 -6.73 2.97
N ASP A 67 -17.54 -5.93 3.72
CA ASP A 67 -17.49 -4.46 3.69
C ASP A 67 -16.49 -3.86 4.69
N THR A 68 -16.19 -4.59 5.77
CA THR A 68 -15.33 -4.14 6.86
C THR A 68 -13.87 -4.04 6.44
N LEU A 69 -13.33 -5.08 5.79
CA LEU A 69 -11.95 -5.09 5.32
C LEU A 69 -11.66 -3.95 4.31
N PRO A 70 -12.49 -3.74 3.26
CA PRO A 70 -12.38 -2.57 2.40
C PRO A 70 -12.41 -1.24 3.16
N GLY A 71 -13.29 -1.12 4.16
CA GLY A 71 -13.38 0.09 4.98
C GLY A 71 -12.09 0.40 5.74
N ILE A 72 -11.47 -0.60 6.37
CA ILE A 72 -10.20 -0.45 7.08
C ILE A 72 -9.07 -0.09 6.11
N LEU A 73 -8.90 -0.87 5.03
CA LEU A 73 -7.85 -0.62 4.04
C LEU A 73 -8.03 0.74 3.35
N GLY A 74 -9.27 1.14 3.08
CA GLY A 74 -9.61 2.45 2.54
C GLY A 74 -9.21 3.60 3.46
N LEU A 75 -9.51 3.48 4.76
CA LEU A 75 -9.12 4.45 5.78
C LEU A 75 -7.60 4.59 5.87
N LEU A 76 -6.88 3.46 6.01
CA LEU A 76 -5.41 3.45 6.10
C LEU A 76 -4.77 4.05 4.85
N LYS A 77 -5.26 3.66 3.67
CA LYS A 77 -4.82 4.21 2.38
C LYS A 77 -5.01 5.73 2.32
N HIS A 78 -6.17 6.22 2.76
CA HIS A 78 -6.49 7.64 2.70
C HIS A 78 -5.60 8.47 3.63
N ILE A 79 -5.40 8.01 4.88
CA ILE A 79 -4.52 8.67 5.84
C ILE A 79 -3.06 8.66 5.34
N ALA A 80 -2.58 7.51 4.84
CA ALA A 80 -1.24 7.38 4.26
C ALA A 80 -1.01 8.34 3.08
N SER A 81 -2.03 8.55 2.23
CA SER A 81 -1.92 9.46 1.08
C SER A 81 -1.75 10.92 1.46
N ALA A 82 -2.05 11.29 2.72
CA ALA A 82 -2.09 12.67 3.17
C ALA A 82 -1.05 13.00 4.26
N SER A 83 -0.31 12.01 4.78
CA SER A 83 0.68 12.22 5.85
C SER A 83 1.85 11.25 5.75
N GLU A 84 3.06 11.80 5.64
CA GLU A 84 4.31 11.03 5.71
C GLU A 84 4.49 10.35 7.08
N LYS A 85 4.12 11.05 8.17
CA LYS A 85 4.12 10.48 9.52
C LYS A 85 3.24 9.23 9.62
N ALA A 86 2.10 9.22 8.92
CA ALA A 86 1.24 8.04 8.85
C ALA A 86 1.91 6.88 8.10
N VAL A 87 2.61 7.17 7.02
CA VAL A 87 3.36 6.17 6.26
C VAL A 87 4.45 5.53 7.12
N ASN A 88 5.25 6.34 7.82
CA ASN A 88 6.29 5.80 8.72
C ASN A 88 5.68 4.94 9.83
N SER A 89 4.59 5.40 10.44
CA SER A 89 3.86 4.63 11.46
C SER A 89 3.37 3.28 10.92
N LEU A 90 2.91 3.22 9.66
CA LEU A 90 2.48 1.96 9.02
C LEU A 90 3.66 1.01 8.78
N PHE A 91 4.81 1.52 8.37
CA PHE A 91 6.03 0.73 8.22
C PHE A 91 6.53 0.19 9.56
N ASP A 92 6.55 1.02 10.61
CA ASP A 92 6.91 0.61 11.97
C ASP A 92 5.99 -0.49 12.52
N LEU A 93 4.70 -0.45 12.16
CA LEU A 93 3.71 -1.46 12.52
C LEU A 93 3.74 -2.71 11.60
N GLY A 94 4.67 -2.81 10.66
CA GLY A 94 4.86 -4.00 9.83
C GLY A 94 3.84 -4.16 8.70
N VAL A 95 3.30 -3.06 8.15
CA VAL A 95 2.30 -3.10 7.05
C VAL A 95 2.74 -3.95 5.86
N CYS A 96 4.04 -3.98 5.55
CA CYS A 96 4.56 -4.76 4.43
C CYS A 96 4.36 -6.27 4.62
N ASP A 97 4.61 -6.78 5.81
CA ASP A 97 4.44 -8.21 6.11
C ASP A 97 2.97 -8.61 6.15
N LEU A 98 2.11 -7.73 6.65
CA LEU A 98 0.66 -7.90 6.58
C LEU A 98 0.18 -7.99 5.12
N LEU A 99 0.59 -7.04 4.27
CA LEU A 99 0.23 -7.00 2.86
C LEU A 99 0.73 -8.25 2.11
N LYS A 100 1.94 -8.74 2.40
CA LYS A 100 2.44 -10.00 1.84
C LYS A 100 1.56 -11.20 2.19
N GLN A 101 1.16 -11.31 3.46
CA GLN A 101 0.31 -12.40 3.94
C GLN A 101 -1.05 -12.37 3.23
N MET A 102 -1.66 -11.19 3.12
CA MET A 102 -2.94 -10.99 2.45
C MET A 102 -2.85 -11.29 0.96
N ILE A 103 -1.83 -10.76 0.25
CA ILE A 103 -1.63 -11.03 -1.18
C ILE A 103 -1.42 -12.52 -1.42
N THR A 104 -0.59 -13.17 -0.60
CA THR A 104 -0.32 -14.62 -0.73
C THR A 104 -1.60 -15.44 -0.56
N TYR A 105 -2.44 -15.05 0.39
CA TYR A 105 -3.71 -15.71 0.65
C TYR A 105 -4.71 -15.49 -0.49
N TYR A 106 -4.96 -14.25 -0.90
CA TYR A 106 -5.94 -13.94 -1.93
C TYR A 106 -5.49 -14.37 -3.33
N SER A 107 -4.20 -14.46 -3.60
CA SER A 107 -3.67 -15.05 -4.85
C SER A 107 -4.01 -16.53 -5.01
N ARG A 108 -4.31 -17.24 -3.91
CA ARG A 108 -4.75 -18.64 -3.93
C ARG A 108 -6.26 -18.79 -3.96
N SER A 109 -7.01 -17.71 -3.74
CA SER A 109 -8.47 -17.73 -3.73
C SER A 109 -9.03 -17.37 -5.11
N HIS A 110 -9.98 -18.16 -5.60
CA HIS A 110 -10.65 -17.92 -6.89
C HIS A 110 -11.51 -16.64 -6.91
N SER A 111 -11.88 -16.09 -5.75
CA SER A 111 -12.64 -14.83 -5.59
C SER A 111 -11.77 -13.64 -5.15
N GLY A 112 -10.44 -13.76 -5.23
CA GLY A 112 -9.50 -12.79 -4.67
C GLY A 112 -9.20 -11.57 -5.53
N SER A 113 -9.71 -11.45 -6.76
CA SER A 113 -9.31 -10.40 -7.71
C SER A 113 -9.47 -8.99 -7.16
N ASP A 114 -10.63 -8.71 -6.54
CA ASP A 114 -11.00 -7.37 -6.11
C ASP A 114 -10.21 -6.99 -4.84
N LYS A 115 -9.98 -7.97 -3.97
CA LYS A 115 -9.13 -7.81 -2.78
C LYS A 115 -7.66 -7.60 -3.19
N LEU A 116 -7.16 -8.30 -4.21
CA LEU A 116 -5.82 -8.07 -4.74
C LEU A 116 -5.66 -6.69 -5.38
N GLU A 117 -6.65 -6.22 -6.14
CA GLU A 117 -6.63 -4.86 -6.71
C GLU A 117 -6.54 -3.80 -5.63
N MET A 118 -7.31 -3.95 -4.55
CA MET A 118 -7.27 -3.05 -3.41
C MET A 118 -5.91 -3.06 -2.68
N LEU A 119 -5.31 -4.24 -2.48
CA LEU A 119 -4.01 -4.36 -1.85
C LEU A 119 -2.90 -3.71 -2.69
N VAL A 120 -2.94 -3.92 -4.02
CA VAL A 120 -2.02 -3.25 -4.94
C VAL A 120 -2.24 -1.73 -4.94
N GLU A 121 -3.49 -1.27 -4.83
CA GLU A 121 -3.78 0.15 -4.66
C GLU A 121 -3.16 0.71 -3.39
N PHE A 122 -3.29 0.00 -2.27
CA PHE A 122 -2.76 0.46 -1.01
C PHE A 122 -1.22 0.55 -1.05
N ILE A 123 -0.54 -0.47 -1.60
CA ILE A 123 0.91 -0.43 -1.83
C ILE A 123 1.30 0.78 -2.69
N TYR A 124 0.57 1.00 -3.78
CA TYR A 124 0.83 2.14 -4.66
C TYR A 124 0.69 3.48 -3.92
N GLN A 125 -0.21 3.60 -2.96
CA GLN A 125 -0.37 4.82 -2.17
C GLN A 125 0.72 4.98 -1.08
N LEU A 126 1.18 3.90 -0.46
CA LEU A 126 2.32 3.94 0.47
C LEU A 126 3.59 4.48 -0.21
N MET A 127 3.70 4.27 -1.52
CA MET A 127 4.84 4.71 -2.33
C MET A 127 4.82 6.18 -2.75
N ARG A 128 3.66 6.84 -2.77
CA ARG A 128 3.58 8.23 -3.25
C ARG A 128 4.28 9.22 -2.31
N PRO A 129 4.07 9.17 -0.99
CA PRO A 129 4.76 10.08 -0.06
C PRO A 129 6.28 9.91 -0.11
N LEU A 130 6.75 8.68 -0.32
CA LEU A 130 8.18 8.34 -0.41
C LEU A 130 8.91 9.01 -1.58
N GLY A 131 8.21 9.39 -2.67
CA GLY A 131 8.80 10.05 -3.83
C GLY A 131 8.63 11.57 -3.88
N ALA A 132 7.87 12.14 -2.94
CA ALA A 132 7.53 13.57 -2.92
C ALA A 132 8.46 14.42 -2.04
N SER A 133 9.29 13.80 -1.21
CA SER A 133 10.29 14.51 -0.41
C SER A 133 11.44 14.96 -1.34
N GLY A 134 11.42 16.22 -1.74
CA GLY A 134 12.48 16.85 -2.54
C GLY A 134 13.81 17.01 -1.79
N GLN A 135 14.23 16.02 -1.00
CA GLN A 135 15.47 16.06 -0.25
C GLN A 135 16.56 15.23 -0.93
N GLU A 136 17.64 15.93 -1.31
CA GLU A 136 18.90 15.39 -1.84
C GLU A 136 19.64 14.43 -0.89
N ASN A 137 19.04 14.07 0.26
CA ASN A 137 19.63 13.19 1.25
C ASN A 137 18.63 12.07 1.57
N ALA A 138 18.71 10.94 0.87
CA ALA A 138 18.00 9.73 1.25
C ALA A 138 18.37 9.37 2.70
N THR A 139 17.45 9.57 3.63
CA THR A 139 17.66 9.24 5.05
C THR A 139 17.72 7.72 5.21
N THR A 140 18.37 7.25 6.28
CA THR A 140 18.45 5.82 6.61
C THR A 140 17.06 5.16 6.72
N GLU A 141 16.06 5.93 7.16
CA GLU A 141 14.67 5.51 7.31
C GLU A 141 13.99 5.23 5.95
N GLN A 142 14.23 6.09 4.96
CA GLN A 142 13.76 5.88 3.59
C GLN A 142 14.29 4.56 3.00
N ASN A 143 15.57 4.27 3.23
CA ASN A 143 16.20 3.04 2.74
C ASN A 143 15.60 1.79 3.41
N ALA A 144 15.28 1.85 4.71
CA ALA A 144 14.62 0.74 5.40
C ALA A 144 13.20 0.47 4.86
N HIS A 145 12.45 1.52 4.51
CA HIS A 145 11.13 1.38 3.89
C HIS A 145 11.23 0.74 2.49
N ILE A 146 12.26 1.09 1.72
CA ILE A 146 12.52 0.51 0.39
C ILE A 146 12.82 -0.99 0.53
N ASP A 147 13.67 -1.39 1.47
CA ASP A 147 13.96 -2.81 1.72
C ASP A 147 12.68 -3.60 2.08
N GLN A 148 11.83 -3.02 2.93
CA GLN A 148 10.54 -3.61 3.29
C GLN A 148 9.58 -3.68 2.09
N LEU A 149 9.47 -2.64 1.26
CA LEU A 149 8.61 -2.65 0.07
C LEU A 149 9.10 -3.64 -0.99
N ALA A 150 10.41 -3.71 -1.17
CA ALA A 150 11.02 -4.56 -2.18
C ALA A 150 10.78 -6.05 -1.90
N SER A 151 10.67 -6.43 -0.64
CA SER A 151 10.26 -7.79 -0.26
C SER A 151 8.81 -8.14 -0.69
N ILE A 152 7.98 -7.17 -1.10
CA ILE A 152 6.66 -7.38 -1.70
C ILE A 152 6.73 -7.42 -3.25
N VAL A 153 7.81 -6.94 -3.87
CA VAL A 153 7.92 -6.80 -5.34
C VAL A 153 7.69 -8.13 -6.06
N THR A 154 8.24 -9.23 -5.55
CA THR A 154 8.03 -10.56 -6.14
C THR A 154 6.54 -10.96 -6.16
N LEU A 155 5.76 -10.57 -5.14
CA LEU A 155 4.32 -10.83 -5.11
C LEU A 155 3.58 -9.92 -6.10
N ILE A 156 3.97 -8.66 -6.21
CA ILE A 156 3.36 -7.69 -7.12
C ILE A 156 3.62 -8.08 -8.59
N THR A 157 4.83 -8.55 -8.91
CA THR A 157 5.15 -9.05 -10.25
C THR A 157 4.34 -10.30 -10.58
N GLN A 158 4.13 -11.20 -9.61
CA GLN A 158 3.30 -12.38 -9.79
C GLN A 158 1.83 -12.02 -10.04
N VAL A 159 1.24 -11.15 -9.21
CA VAL A 159 -0.15 -10.68 -9.37
C VAL A 159 -0.37 -10.09 -10.77
N ALA A 160 0.55 -9.24 -11.23
CA ALA A 160 0.43 -8.63 -12.56
C ALA A 160 0.68 -9.61 -13.73
N LYS A 161 1.45 -10.68 -13.54
CA LYS A 161 1.61 -11.76 -14.53
C LYS A 161 0.37 -12.64 -14.67
N CYS A 162 -0.43 -12.80 -13.62
CA CYS A 162 -1.62 -13.66 -13.58
C CYS A 162 -2.85 -13.09 -14.32
N GLY A 163 -2.67 -12.27 -15.34
CA GLY A 163 -3.79 -11.74 -16.13
C GLY A 163 -4.61 -10.64 -15.43
N ALA A 164 -4.03 -9.96 -14.45
CA ALA A 164 -4.68 -8.85 -13.75
C ALA A 164 -5.13 -7.74 -14.72
N LEU A 165 -6.15 -6.98 -14.27
CA LEU A 165 -6.70 -5.82 -14.98
C LEU A 165 -5.59 -4.83 -15.36
N SER A 166 -5.82 -4.07 -16.44
CA SER A 166 -4.84 -3.08 -16.90
C SER A 166 -4.55 -2.01 -15.83
N SER A 167 -5.52 -1.67 -14.97
CA SER A 167 -5.35 -0.77 -13.82
C SER A 167 -4.31 -1.30 -12.84
N VAL A 168 -4.44 -2.57 -12.44
CA VAL A 168 -3.53 -3.26 -11.52
C VAL A 168 -2.13 -3.33 -12.11
N CYS A 169 -1.99 -3.74 -13.37
CA CYS A 169 -0.67 -3.84 -14.00
C CYS A 169 0.03 -2.49 -14.14
N TYR A 170 -0.71 -1.42 -14.44
CA TYR A 170 -0.17 -0.06 -14.46
C TYR A 170 0.35 0.34 -13.07
N ARG A 171 -0.44 0.11 -12.00
CA ARG A 171 -0.02 0.43 -10.63
C ARG A 171 1.20 -0.38 -10.20
N CYS A 172 1.24 -1.68 -10.53
CA CYS A 172 2.40 -2.55 -10.29
C CYS A 172 3.68 -2.01 -10.93
N ILE A 173 3.65 -1.57 -12.19
CA ILE A 173 4.85 -1.04 -12.86
C ILE A 173 5.28 0.31 -12.29
N VAL A 174 4.35 1.17 -11.87
CA VAL A 174 4.71 2.43 -11.20
C VAL A 174 5.34 2.17 -9.83
N VAL A 175 4.77 1.26 -9.03
CA VAL A 175 5.38 0.82 -7.75
C VAL A 175 6.81 0.33 -7.98
N ILE A 176 7.00 -0.56 -8.96
CA ILE A 176 8.33 -1.09 -9.27
C ILE A 176 9.27 0.00 -9.76
N GLY A 177 8.79 0.92 -10.61
CA GLY A 177 9.58 2.05 -11.09
C GLY A 177 10.10 2.94 -9.96
N ASN A 178 9.22 3.31 -9.03
CA ASN A 178 9.60 4.11 -7.88
C ASN A 178 10.58 3.37 -6.96
N ILE A 179 10.42 2.05 -6.76
CA ILE A 179 11.40 1.25 -6.00
C ILE A 179 12.74 1.29 -6.71
N VAL A 180 12.76 1.14 -8.04
CA VAL A 180 13.99 1.17 -8.83
C VAL A 180 14.71 2.51 -8.72
N GLU A 181 13.98 3.62 -8.83
CA GLU A 181 14.53 4.98 -8.74
C GLU A 181 15.14 5.29 -7.37
N LEU A 182 14.54 4.77 -6.30
CA LEU A 182 14.97 5.02 -4.93
C LEU A 182 16.02 4.00 -4.43
N SER A 183 16.26 2.91 -5.17
CA SER A 183 17.14 1.82 -4.73
C SER A 183 18.62 2.08 -5.00
N THR A 184 19.49 1.52 -4.14
CA THR A 184 20.93 1.49 -4.40
C THR A 184 21.29 0.50 -5.52
N PRO A 185 22.40 0.69 -6.25
CA PRO A 185 22.82 -0.23 -7.31
C PRO A 185 22.99 -1.69 -6.85
N THR A 186 23.52 -1.90 -5.65
CA THR A 186 23.67 -3.25 -5.05
C THR A 186 22.31 -3.89 -4.83
N PHE A 187 21.33 -3.12 -4.36
CA PHE A 187 19.97 -3.57 -4.13
C PHE A 187 19.24 -3.91 -5.43
N LEU A 188 19.43 -3.12 -6.48
CA LEU A 188 18.84 -3.36 -7.80
C LEU A 188 19.27 -4.71 -8.39
N VAL A 189 20.54 -5.09 -8.23
CA VAL A 189 21.06 -6.39 -8.68
C VAL A 189 20.37 -7.55 -7.97
N GLU A 190 20.12 -7.42 -6.66
CA GLU A 190 19.40 -8.42 -5.89
C GLU A 190 17.91 -8.47 -6.26
N LEU A 191 17.27 -7.32 -6.41
CA LEU A 191 15.88 -7.18 -6.82
C LEU A 191 15.63 -7.81 -8.20
N GLN A 192 16.54 -7.58 -9.15
CA GLN A 192 16.45 -8.15 -10.50
C GLN A 192 16.49 -9.68 -10.47
N LYS A 193 17.33 -10.27 -9.61
CA LYS A 193 17.46 -11.71 -9.43
C LYS A 193 16.24 -12.33 -8.73
N THR A 194 15.77 -11.71 -7.67
CA THR A 194 14.70 -12.25 -6.80
C THR A 194 13.31 -12.12 -7.42
N ALA A 195 13.01 -10.99 -8.05
CA ALA A 195 11.67 -10.73 -8.60
C ALA A 195 11.50 -11.12 -10.08
N ASN A 196 12.58 -11.55 -10.74
CA ASN A 196 12.62 -11.84 -12.19
C ASN A 196 11.97 -10.70 -13.00
N LEU A 197 12.50 -9.49 -12.79
CA LEU A 197 12.00 -8.26 -13.38
C LEU A 197 12.02 -8.31 -14.91
N SER A 198 13.04 -8.91 -15.52
CA SER A 198 13.13 -9.03 -16.99
C SER A 198 11.93 -9.79 -17.59
N SER A 199 11.53 -10.91 -16.98
CA SER A 199 10.32 -11.65 -17.39
C SER A 199 9.05 -10.83 -17.17
N PHE A 200 8.99 -10.05 -16.09
CA PHE A 200 7.87 -9.19 -15.77
C PHE A 200 7.70 -8.05 -16.78
N LEU A 201 8.77 -7.29 -17.06
CA LEU A 201 8.77 -6.20 -18.03
C LEU A 201 8.41 -6.72 -19.43
N THR A 202 8.95 -7.88 -19.83
CA THR A 202 8.58 -8.52 -21.12
C THR A 202 7.08 -8.83 -21.19
N CYS A 203 6.51 -9.35 -20.10
CA CYS A 203 5.07 -9.62 -20.02
C CYS A 203 4.23 -8.34 -20.15
N LEU A 204 4.66 -7.24 -19.54
CA LEU A 204 3.97 -5.96 -19.63
C LEU A 204 4.11 -5.28 -21.00
N LEU A 205 5.27 -5.37 -21.63
CA LEU A 205 5.50 -4.86 -23.00
C LEU A 205 4.63 -5.57 -24.03
N ALA A 206 4.29 -6.84 -23.80
CA ALA A 206 3.38 -7.59 -24.67
C ALA A 206 1.90 -7.14 -24.55
N ARG A 207 1.55 -6.29 -23.58
CA ARG A 207 0.17 -5.80 -23.40
C ARG A 207 -0.17 -4.71 -24.42
N LYS A 208 -1.44 -4.66 -24.82
CA LYS A 208 -1.96 -3.68 -25.80
C LYS A 208 -2.19 -2.27 -25.24
N ASN A 209 -1.97 -2.05 -23.93
CA ASN A 209 -2.22 -0.78 -23.28
C ASN A 209 -1.00 0.14 -23.39
N ARG A 210 -1.15 1.27 -24.10
CA ARG A 210 -0.06 2.22 -24.36
C ARG A 210 0.56 2.81 -23.09
N HIS A 211 -0.22 3.10 -22.05
CA HIS A 211 0.29 3.66 -20.80
C HIS A 211 1.17 2.65 -20.06
N ILE A 212 0.77 1.37 -20.05
CA ILE A 212 1.58 0.30 -19.47
C ILE A 212 2.88 0.16 -20.25
N VAL A 213 2.82 0.11 -21.57
CA VAL A 213 4.02 -0.02 -22.43
C VAL A 213 4.98 1.15 -22.21
N PHE A 214 4.48 2.39 -22.23
CA PHE A 214 5.30 3.57 -22.00
C PHE A 214 5.99 3.55 -20.63
N GLN A 215 5.22 3.30 -19.55
CA GLN A 215 5.80 3.23 -18.20
C GLN A 215 6.82 2.09 -18.08
N THR A 216 6.56 0.95 -18.74
CA THR A 216 7.47 -0.19 -18.73
C THR A 216 8.79 0.15 -19.42
N LEU A 217 8.76 0.94 -20.49
CA LEU A 217 9.97 1.40 -21.19
C LEU A 217 10.80 2.36 -20.33
N GLU A 218 10.16 3.31 -19.64
CA GLU A 218 10.85 4.22 -18.71
C GLU A 218 11.57 3.45 -17.60
N VAL A 219 10.87 2.52 -16.94
CA VAL A 219 11.49 1.68 -15.90
C VAL A 219 12.61 0.81 -16.47
N SER A 220 12.43 0.25 -17.67
CA SER A 220 13.46 -0.57 -18.32
C SER A 220 14.73 0.25 -18.63
N LYS A 221 14.59 1.53 -18.99
CA LYS A 221 15.71 2.42 -19.26
C LYS A 221 16.53 2.70 -18.00
N THR A 222 15.90 2.85 -16.84
CA THR A 222 16.58 3.06 -15.56
C THR A 222 17.32 1.81 -15.08
N LEU A 223 16.90 0.62 -15.53
CA LEU A 223 17.52 -0.67 -15.19
C LEU A 223 18.67 -1.09 -16.11
N LEU A 224 18.89 -0.39 -17.24
CA LEU A 224 19.94 -0.67 -18.24
C LEU A 224 21.17 0.21 -18.03
#